data_AF-A0A662S0V4-F1
#
_entry.id   AF-A0A662S0V4-F1
#
_cell.length_a   1.000
_cell.length_b   1.000
_cell.length_c   1.000
_cell.angle_alpha   90.00
_cell.angle_beta   90.00
_cell.angle_gamma   90.00
#
_symmetry.space_group_name_H-M   'P 1'
#
loop_
_entity.id
_entity.type
_entity.pdbx_description
1 polymer ?
#
loop_
_entity_poly.entity_id
_entity_poly.type
_entity_poly.pdbx_seq_one_letter_code
_entity_poly.pdbx_strand_id
1 'polypeptide(L)' 'MENTRNRLPIVTNRRKFVREEAETDPRYGKRPEERSVEELINMGVVVIDKPKGPTS' A
#
# COMPACT_ATOMS: atom_id res chain seq x y z
N MET A 1 -26.76 -10.46 -0.88
CA MET A 1 -26.32 -9.86 -2.15
C MET A 1 -25.84 -8.45 -1.82
N GLU A 2 -24.54 -8.20 -1.89
CA GLU A 2 -23.97 -6.92 -1.44
C GLU A 2 -24.33 -5.81 -2.44
N ASN A 3 -24.88 -4.71 -1.94
CA ASN A 3 -25.39 -3.60 -2.74
C ASN A 3 -24.21 -2.84 -3.39
N THR A 4 -23.96 -3.08 -4.68
CA THR A 4 -22.84 -2.51 -5.45
C THR A 4 -22.88 -0.99 -5.65
N ARG A 5 -23.91 -0.30 -5.12
CA ARG A 5 -24.17 1.13 -5.37
C ARG A 5 -23.29 2.11 -4.59
N ASN A 6 -22.53 1.66 -3.58
CA ASN A 6 -21.70 2.53 -2.72
C ASN A 6 -20.21 2.11 -2.67
N ARG A 7 -19.60 1.79 -3.82
CA ARG A 7 -18.14 1.53 -3.89
C ARG A 7 -17.42 2.70 -4.52
N LEU A 8 -16.37 3.19 -3.84
CA LEU A 8 -15.48 4.19 -4.40
C LEU A 8 -14.69 3.61 -5.59
N PRO A 9 -14.36 4.40 -6.62
CA PRO A 9 -13.57 3.91 -7.75
C PRO A 9 -12.22 3.29 -7.32
N ILE A 10 -11.61 3.80 -6.25
CA ILE A 10 -10.31 3.33 -5.74
C ILE A 10 -10.32 1.86 -5.30
N VAL A 11 -11.46 1.32 -4.86
CA VAL A 11 -11.57 -0.08 -4.41
C VAL A 11 -11.84 -1.06 -5.56
N THR A 12 -11.76 -0.59 -6.80
CA THR A 12 -12.00 -1.44 -7.98
C THR A 12 -10.80 -2.33 -8.24
N ASN A 13 -10.99 -3.65 -8.13
CA ASN A 13 -9.96 -4.62 -8.49
C ASN A 13 -9.69 -4.61 -9.99
N ARG A 14 -8.42 -4.49 -10.38
CA ARG A 14 -7.99 -4.52 -11.77
C ARG A 14 -7.41 -5.88 -12.13
N ARG A 15 -7.63 -6.32 -13.37
CA ARG A 15 -7.03 -7.56 -13.90
C ARG A 15 -5.53 -7.38 -14.11
N LYS A 16 -4.74 -8.38 -13.71
CA LYS A 16 -3.31 -8.47 -13.99
C LYS A 16 -3.10 -9.37 -15.21
N PHE A 17 -2.23 -8.96 -16.12
CA PHE A 17 -1.78 -9.78 -17.25
C PHE A 17 -0.30 -10.08 -17.05
N VAL A 18 0.09 -11.36 -17.14
CA VAL A 18 1.48 -11.81 -17.00
C VAL A 18 2.07 -11.93 -18.39
N ARG A 19 3.20 -11.26 -18.64
CA ARG A 19 3.91 -11.32 -19.92
C ARG A 19 4.83 -12.53 -19.99
N GLU A 20 5.60 -12.76 -18.93
CA GLU A 20 6.58 -13.85 -18.79
C GLU A 20 6.77 -14.17 -17.31
N GLU A 21 7.32 -15.35 -17.01
CA GLU A 21 7.76 -15.71 -15.66
C GLU A 21 9.14 -15.11 -15.40
N ALA A 22 9.28 -14.41 -14.27
CA ALA A 22 10.52 -13.74 -13.89
C ALA A 22 10.68 -13.72 -12.37
N GLU A 23 11.93 -13.76 -11.92
CA GLU A 23 12.30 -13.71 -10.51
C GLU A 23 13.12 -12.44 -10.19
N THR A 24 13.20 -12.10 -8.91
CA THR A 24 14.01 -10.98 -8.42
C THR A 24 15.14 -11.50 -7.54
N ASP A 25 16.34 -10.92 -7.69
CA ASP A 25 17.50 -11.31 -6.89
C ASP A 25 17.35 -10.77 -5.45
N PRO A 26 17.28 -11.64 -4.43
CA PRO A 26 16.97 -11.25 -3.06
C PRO A 26 18.07 -10.41 -2.39
N ARG A 27 19.25 -10.28 -3.01
CA ARG A 27 20.34 -9.44 -2.50
C ARG A 27 20.07 -7.95 -2.68
N TYR A 28 19.07 -7.57 -3.48
CA TYR A 28 18.76 -6.19 -3.78
C TYR A 28 17.44 -5.74 -3.15
N GLY A 29 17.48 -4.58 -2.50
CA GLY A 29 16.32 -4.02 -1.79
C GLY A 29 15.96 -4.81 -0.53
N LYS A 30 14.78 -4.53 0.01
CA LYS A 30 14.20 -5.21 1.18
C LYS A 30 12.69 -5.32 1.01
N ARG A 31 12.12 -6.46 1.40
CA ARG A 31 10.67 -6.58 1.46
C ARG A 31 10.13 -5.63 2.54
N PRO A 32 8.91 -5.08 2.39
CA PRO A 32 8.34 -4.13 3.37
C PRO A 32 8.45 -4.59 4.83
N GLU A 33 8.25 -5.88 5.08
CA GLU A 33 8.31 -6.55 6.38
C GLU A 33 9.74 -6.78 6.92
N GLU A 34 10.76 -6.62 6.09
CA GLU A 34 12.18 -6.81 6.45
C GLU A 34 12.91 -5.48 6.69
N ARG A 35 12.22 -4.36 6.52
CA ARG A 35 12.79 -3.02 6.73
C ARG A 35 13.04 -2.76 8.21
N SER A 36 14.15 -2.08 8.49
CA SER A 36 14.45 -1.56 9.83
C SER A 36 13.42 -0.50 10.26
N VAL A 37 13.37 -0.21 11.56
CA VAL A 37 12.47 0.81 12.11
C VAL A 37 12.74 2.17 11.47
N GLU A 38 14.01 2.51 11.26
CA GLU A 38 14.44 3.75 10.63
C GLU A 38 13.95 3.84 9.18
N GLU A 39 14.06 2.76 8.41
CA GLU A 39 13.55 2.70 7.03
C GLU A 39 12.02 2.81 6.98
N LEU A 40 11.31 2.16 7.91
CA LEU A 40 9.85 2.24 8.02
C LEU A 40 9.38 3.66 8.36
N ILE A 41 10.09 4.37 9.24
CA ILE A 41 9.78 5.77 9.57
C ILE A 41 10.02 6.68 8.35
N ASN A 42 11.13 6.49 7.64
CA ASN A 42 11.50 7.34 6.50
C ASN A 42 10.65 7.09 5.24
N MET A 43 10.11 5.88 5.06
CA MET A 43 9.39 5.48 3.84
C MET A 43 7.91 5.13 4.09
N GLY A 44 7.46 5.21 5.35
CA GLY A 44 6.13 4.81 5.76
C GLY A 44 5.08 5.92 5.61
N VAL A 45 3.82 5.53 5.79
CA VAL A 45 2.67 6.44 5.85
C VAL A 45 1.92 6.14 7.14
N VAL A 46 1.54 7.18 7.88
CA VAL A 46 0.77 7.03 9.12
C VAL A 46 -0.69 7.36 8.86
N VAL A 47 -1.58 6.42 9.19
CA VAL A 47 -3.03 6.63 9.16
C VAL A 47 -3.44 7.23 10.51
N ILE A 48 -3.58 8.55 10.56
CA ILE A 48 -3.92 9.29 11.78
C ILE A 48 -5.38 9.74 11.72
N ASP A 49 -6.13 9.51 12.80
CA ASP A 49 -7.41 10.16 13.01
C ASP A 49 -7.18 11.58 13.55
N LYS A 50 -7.19 12.57 12.65
CA LYS A 50 -6.82 13.94 12.98
C LYS A 50 -7.87 14.58 13.94
N PRO A 51 -7.45 15.11 15.11
CA PRO A 51 -8.38 15.80 16.01
C PRO A 51 -8.82 17.16 15.45
N LYS A 52 -9.98 17.65 15.90
CA LYS A 52 -10.50 18.98 15.56
C LYS A 52 -9.63 20.08 16.19
N GLY A 53 -9.38 21.17 15.46
CA GLY A 53 -8.65 22.34 15.97
C GLY A 53 -7.41 22.72 15.16
N PRO A 54 -6.36 21.88 15.10
CA PRO A 54 -5.16 22.22 14.35
C PRO A 54 -5.47 22.30 12.85
N THR A 55 -4.98 23.35 12.18
CA THR A 55 -4.96 23.40 10.71
C THR A 55 -4.09 22.28 10.16
N SER A 56 -4.43 21.77 8.98
CA SER A 56 -3.57 20.80 8.28
C SER A 56 -2.45 21.52 7.54
#